data_AF-A0A2N2KRG0-F1
#
_entry.id   AF-A0A2N2KRG0-F1
#
_cell.length_a   1.000
_cell.length_b   1.000
_cell.length_c   1.000
_cell.angle_alpha   90.00
_cell.angle_beta   90.00
_cell.angle_gamma   90.00
#
_symmetry.space_group_name_H-M   'P 1'
#
loop_
_entity.id
_entity.type
_entity.pdbx_description
1 polymer ?
#
loop_
_entity_poly.entity_id
_entity_poly.type
_entity_poly.pdbx_seq_one_letter_code
_entity_poly.pdbx_strand_id
1 'polypeptide(L)'
;IEEKHRKLDVALDEQKEKLEKIAGMTSEEAKKVLIQAMESEAKRDAAATVRKIEEEAKLTGDRKAREIIAYSIQRYAGDYVAEHTVSVVNLPSEEMKGRIIGREGRNIRAIEAATGIDLIVDDTPEAVVLSSFDPVRREVARISLERLIQDGRIHPGRIEEIVKKVRTEVEQIIRETGEKASFDVGVHDVHPEIITLLGSLKYRTSYSQNVLQHSIDVAYLTGIMASELKMNVKEAKRAGLLHDIGKAIDHKIEGPHAAIGADFAKRFGENPRIIQAIATHHDDGRNNTLLGVLVQAADALSSARPGARREMLETYVKRLEELEKIALSFNGVDKCYAIQAGREIRILVENEKISDNDTVMLCNDIIKKIESELSYPGQIKVTVIRETRVSNFAK
;
A
#
# COMPACT_ATOMS: atom_id res chain seq x y z
N ILE A 1 -53.49 -25.37 77.71
CA ILE A 1 -52.66 -25.52 76.50
C ILE A 1 -51.87 -24.24 76.24
N GLU A 2 -52.52 -23.08 76.23
CA GLU A 2 -51.86 -21.76 76.13
C GLU A 2 -50.75 -21.53 77.16
N GLU A 3 -50.94 -21.89 78.43
CA GLU A 3 -49.91 -21.70 79.45
C GLU A 3 -48.68 -22.62 79.25
N LYS A 4 -48.88 -23.81 78.64
CA LYS A 4 -47.78 -24.70 78.25
C LYS A 4 -47.02 -24.14 77.06
N HIS A 5 -47.71 -23.55 76.08
CA HIS A 5 -47.06 -22.84 74.98
C HIS A 5 -46.24 -21.67 75.49
N ARG A 6 -46.80 -20.84 76.36
CA ARG A 6 -46.09 -19.68 76.92
C ARG A 6 -44.84 -20.07 77.72
N LYS A 7 -44.89 -21.17 78.47
CA LYS A 7 -43.71 -21.70 79.19
C LYS A 7 -42.66 -22.28 78.25
N LEU A 8 -43.08 -22.86 77.13
CA LEU A 8 -42.17 -23.38 76.10
C LEU A 8 -41.47 -22.23 75.37
N ASP A 9 -42.20 -21.16 75.03
CA ASP A 9 -41.67 -19.98 74.36
C ASP A 9 -40.63 -19.26 75.24
N VAL A 10 -40.92 -19.08 76.54
CA VAL A 10 -39.97 -18.51 77.50
C VAL A 10 -38.71 -19.38 77.64
N ALA A 11 -38.85 -20.70 77.70
CA ALA A 11 -37.69 -21.60 77.78
C ALA A 11 -36.85 -21.59 76.49
N LEU A 12 -37.48 -21.40 75.33
CA LEU A 12 -36.80 -21.25 74.05
C LEU A 12 -36.03 -19.92 73.96
N ASP A 13 -36.60 -18.83 74.47
CA ASP A 13 -35.95 -17.53 74.51
C ASP A 13 -34.76 -17.52 75.48
N GLU A 14 -34.89 -18.13 76.66
CA GLU A 14 -33.77 -18.29 77.61
C GLU A 14 -32.64 -19.17 77.05
N GLN A 15 -32.98 -20.22 76.29
CA GLN A 15 -31.96 -21.01 75.59
C GLN A 15 -31.26 -20.19 74.50
N LYS A 16 -32.01 -19.37 73.76
CA LYS A 16 -31.44 -18.45 72.75
C LYS A 16 -30.47 -17.47 73.38
N GLU A 17 -30.85 -16.78 74.45
CA GLU A 17 -29.96 -15.82 75.14
C GLU A 17 -28.68 -16.48 75.66
N LYS A 18 -28.78 -17.69 76.22
CA LYS A 18 -27.60 -18.44 76.69
C LYS A 18 -26.68 -18.80 75.54
N LEU A 19 -27.23 -19.22 74.40
CA LEU A 19 -26.47 -19.52 73.19
C LEU A 19 -25.82 -18.26 72.60
N GLU A 20 -26.50 -17.12 72.58
CA GLU A 20 -25.96 -15.83 72.15
C GLU A 20 -24.81 -15.35 73.04
N LYS A 21 -24.94 -15.52 74.38
CA LYS A 21 -23.86 -15.23 75.34
C LYS A 21 -22.63 -16.11 75.13
N ILE A 22 -22.82 -17.41 74.86
CA ILE A 22 -21.72 -18.34 74.61
C ILE A 22 -21.04 -18.04 73.27
N ALA A 23 -21.80 -17.67 72.24
CA ALA A 23 -21.30 -17.33 70.91
C ALA A 23 -20.67 -15.92 70.84
N GLY A 24 -20.89 -15.06 71.83
CA GLY A 24 -20.35 -13.71 71.88
C GLY A 24 -20.96 -12.75 70.85
N MET A 25 -22.12 -13.10 70.29
CA MET A 25 -22.85 -12.31 69.29
C MET A 25 -24.34 -12.61 69.36
N THR A 26 -25.19 -11.63 69.03
CA THR A 26 -26.65 -11.84 68.95
C THR A 26 -27.03 -12.64 67.70
N SER A 27 -28.20 -13.28 67.71
CA SER A 27 -28.70 -14.05 66.56
C SER A 27 -28.87 -13.18 65.31
N GLU A 28 -29.23 -11.90 65.47
CA GLU A 28 -29.34 -10.94 64.36
C GLU A 28 -27.97 -10.57 63.78
N GLU A 29 -26.96 -10.35 64.61
CA GLU A 29 -25.59 -10.07 64.17
C GLU A 29 -24.99 -11.27 63.43
N ALA A 30 -25.15 -12.47 63.97
CA ALA A 30 -24.72 -13.70 63.32
C ALA A 30 -25.37 -13.88 61.94
N LYS A 31 -26.68 -13.61 61.85
CA LYS A 31 -27.42 -13.64 60.58
C LYS A 31 -26.89 -12.59 59.59
N LYS A 32 -26.59 -11.38 60.06
CA LYS A 32 -26.08 -10.29 59.21
C LYS A 32 -24.68 -10.60 58.67
N VAL A 33 -23.79 -11.14 59.51
CA VAL A 33 -22.44 -11.58 59.12
C VAL A 33 -22.51 -12.73 58.10
N LEU A 34 -23.40 -13.69 58.33
CA LEU A 34 -23.62 -14.80 57.39
C LEU A 34 -24.12 -14.29 56.03
N ILE A 35 -25.10 -13.38 56.02
CA ILE A 35 -25.61 -12.77 54.78
C ILE A 35 -24.48 -12.02 54.05
N GLN A 36 -23.66 -11.22 54.76
CA GLN A 36 -22.53 -10.52 54.14
C GLN A 36 -21.47 -11.47 53.59
N ALA A 37 -21.17 -12.56 54.28
CA ALA A 37 -20.23 -13.57 53.82
C ALA A 37 -20.75 -14.25 52.54
N MET A 38 -22.03 -14.66 52.53
CA MET A 38 -22.68 -15.23 51.36
C MET A 38 -22.73 -14.26 50.18
N GLU A 39 -23.01 -12.97 50.41
CA GLU A 39 -22.98 -11.95 49.37
C GLU A 39 -21.55 -11.76 48.80
N SER A 40 -20.53 -11.78 49.65
CA SER A 40 -19.14 -11.65 49.21
C SER A 40 -18.67 -12.88 48.42
N GLU A 41 -19.09 -14.08 48.81
CA GLU A 41 -18.82 -15.33 48.10
C GLU A 41 -19.52 -15.33 46.74
N ALA A 42 -20.82 -15.02 46.71
CA ALA A 42 -21.59 -14.90 45.47
C ALA A 42 -20.99 -13.86 44.50
N LYS A 43 -20.48 -12.72 45.01
CA LYS A 43 -19.77 -11.72 44.18
C LYS A 43 -18.47 -12.25 43.60
N ARG A 44 -17.69 -13.04 44.35
CA ARG A 44 -16.45 -13.65 43.86
C ARG A 44 -16.73 -14.69 42.78
N ASP A 45 -17.72 -15.54 43.00
CA ASP A 45 -18.11 -16.56 42.03
C ASP A 45 -18.68 -15.92 40.76
N ALA A 46 -19.54 -14.91 40.90
CA ALA A 46 -20.05 -14.13 39.77
C ALA A 46 -18.92 -13.45 38.99
N ALA A 47 -17.91 -12.88 39.67
CA ALA A 47 -16.76 -12.25 39.00
C ALA A 47 -15.94 -13.28 38.20
N ALA A 48 -15.77 -14.50 38.72
CA ALA A 48 -15.09 -15.58 37.99
C ALA A 48 -15.90 -16.01 36.75
N THR A 49 -17.23 -16.15 36.89
CA THR A 49 -18.13 -16.44 35.76
C THR A 49 -18.12 -15.33 34.71
N VAL A 50 -18.17 -14.06 35.11
CA VAL A 50 -18.11 -12.91 34.19
C VAL A 50 -16.82 -12.92 33.40
N ARG A 51 -15.65 -13.10 34.04
CA ARG A 51 -14.37 -13.18 33.34
C ARG A 51 -14.34 -14.31 32.32
N LYS A 52 -14.88 -15.48 32.69
CA LYS A 52 -14.96 -16.63 31.78
C LYS A 52 -15.85 -16.33 30.56
N ILE A 53 -17.01 -15.69 30.77
CA ILE A 53 -17.90 -15.28 29.70
C ILE A 53 -17.22 -14.24 28.79
N GLU A 54 -16.52 -13.27 29.35
CA GLU A 54 -15.78 -12.26 28.59
C GLU A 54 -14.67 -12.90 27.73
N GLU A 55 -13.92 -13.85 28.28
CA GLU A 55 -12.87 -14.57 27.57
C GLU A 55 -13.44 -15.45 26.43
N GLU A 56 -14.52 -16.20 26.71
CA GLU A 56 -15.22 -16.99 25.69
C GLU A 56 -15.82 -16.10 24.58
N ALA A 57 -16.39 -14.95 24.95
CA ALA A 57 -16.91 -13.97 24.00
C ALA A 57 -15.79 -13.39 23.12
N LYS A 58 -14.63 -13.09 23.71
CA LYS A 58 -13.45 -12.61 22.97
C LYS A 58 -12.93 -13.65 21.99
N LEU A 59 -12.74 -14.90 22.44
CA LEU A 59 -12.29 -16.01 21.59
C LEU A 59 -13.27 -16.27 20.43
N THR A 60 -14.57 -16.23 20.73
CA THR A 60 -15.63 -16.39 19.72
C THR A 60 -15.63 -15.23 18.73
N GLY A 61 -15.42 -14.00 19.22
CA GLY A 61 -15.26 -12.80 18.40
C GLY A 61 -14.09 -12.90 17.44
N ASP A 62 -12.90 -13.27 17.95
CA ASP A 62 -11.69 -13.44 17.14
C ASP A 62 -11.83 -14.52 16.07
N ARG A 63 -12.57 -15.59 16.36
CA ARG A 63 -12.89 -16.63 15.37
C ARG A 63 -13.81 -16.07 14.28
N LYS A 64 -14.90 -15.41 14.65
CA LYS A 64 -15.84 -14.81 13.68
C LYS A 64 -15.19 -13.74 12.82
N ALA A 65 -14.33 -12.90 13.39
CA ALA A 65 -13.63 -11.87 12.63
C ALA A 65 -12.74 -12.50 11.54
N ARG A 66 -11.99 -13.56 11.89
CA ARG A 66 -11.20 -14.34 10.92
C ARG A 66 -12.07 -14.98 9.84
N GLU A 67 -13.24 -15.51 10.19
CA GLU A 67 -14.20 -16.06 9.23
C GLU A 67 -14.70 -14.98 8.25
N ILE A 68 -15.09 -13.81 8.75
CA ILE A 68 -15.55 -12.69 7.91
C ILE A 68 -14.47 -12.26 6.93
N ILE A 69 -13.22 -12.12 7.40
CA ILE A 69 -12.08 -11.78 6.55
C ILE A 69 -11.86 -12.86 5.49
N ALA A 70 -11.84 -14.14 5.88
CA ALA A 70 -11.65 -15.25 4.96
C ALA A 70 -12.74 -15.31 3.88
N TYR A 71 -14.01 -15.15 4.26
CA TYR A 71 -15.12 -15.10 3.31
C TYR A 71 -15.05 -13.89 2.39
N SER A 72 -14.63 -12.73 2.90
CA SER A 72 -14.44 -11.53 2.09
C SER A 72 -13.35 -11.73 1.04
N ILE A 73 -12.25 -12.38 1.42
CA ILE A 73 -11.17 -12.73 0.49
C ILE A 73 -11.67 -13.72 -0.56
N GLN A 74 -12.31 -14.81 -0.13
CA GLN A 74 -12.80 -15.87 -1.02
C GLN A 74 -13.82 -15.36 -2.05
N ARG A 75 -14.72 -14.46 -1.65
CA ARG A 75 -15.75 -13.90 -2.53
C ARG A 75 -15.20 -12.90 -3.55
N TYR A 76 -14.00 -12.36 -3.32
CA TYR A 76 -13.38 -11.38 -4.21
C TYR A 76 -12.28 -12.02 -5.06
N ALA A 77 -12.62 -12.42 -6.28
CA ALA A 77 -11.70 -12.89 -7.31
C ALA A 77 -11.56 -11.81 -8.40
N GLY A 78 -10.57 -10.93 -8.26
CA GLY A 78 -10.24 -9.92 -9.27
C GLY A 78 -9.03 -10.35 -10.11
N ASP A 79 -9.10 -10.11 -11.42
CA ASP A 79 -7.96 -10.29 -12.33
C ASP A 79 -6.95 -9.15 -12.13
N TYR A 80 -5.66 -9.48 -12.00
CA TYR A 80 -4.60 -8.50 -11.80
C TYR A 80 -3.66 -8.42 -13.00
N VAL A 81 -3.52 -7.22 -13.56
CA VAL A 81 -2.48 -6.90 -14.53
C VAL A 81 -1.52 -5.91 -13.87
N ALA A 82 -0.27 -6.32 -13.68
CA ALA A 82 0.78 -5.43 -13.18
C ALA A 82 1.13 -4.42 -14.29
N GLU A 83 0.88 -3.13 -14.06
CA GLU A 83 1.28 -2.06 -14.98
C GLU A 83 2.69 -1.55 -14.64
N HIS A 84 3.44 -1.17 -15.68
CA HIS A 84 4.80 -0.65 -15.55
C HIS A 84 4.79 0.84 -15.19
N THR A 85 5.63 1.24 -14.23
CA THR A 85 5.70 2.62 -13.68
C THR A 85 6.48 3.62 -14.54
N VAL A 86 7.15 3.14 -15.60
CA VAL A 86 7.94 3.96 -16.51
C VAL A 86 7.25 4.00 -17.87
N SER A 87 6.91 5.19 -18.34
CA SER A 87 6.39 5.41 -19.68
C SER A 87 7.56 5.62 -20.63
N VAL A 88 8.02 4.52 -21.24
CA VAL A 88 8.98 4.56 -22.34
C VAL A 88 8.21 4.60 -23.65
N VAL A 89 8.51 5.57 -24.50
CA VAL A 89 7.97 5.62 -25.87
C VAL A 89 9.04 5.08 -26.80
N ASN A 90 8.75 3.95 -27.44
CA ASN A 90 9.62 3.37 -28.45
C ASN A 90 9.48 4.16 -29.76
N LEU A 91 10.60 4.50 -30.36
CA LEU A 91 10.68 5.21 -31.63
C LEU A 91 10.96 4.24 -32.77
N PRO A 92 10.37 4.47 -33.96
CA PRO A 92 10.59 3.60 -35.11
C PRO A 92 11.97 3.74 -35.77
N SER A 93 12.70 4.83 -35.48
CA SER A 93 14.05 5.07 -35.99
C SER A 93 14.75 6.22 -35.26
N GLU A 94 16.09 6.25 -35.32
CA GLU A 94 16.91 7.40 -34.88
C GLU A 94 16.58 8.70 -35.64
N GLU A 95 16.12 8.61 -36.89
CA GLU A 95 15.64 9.79 -37.63
C GLU A 95 14.42 10.42 -36.94
N MET A 96 13.51 9.59 -36.42
CA MET A 96 12.36 10.06 -35.66
C MET A 96 12.78 10.73 -34.35
N LYS A 97 13.80 10.18 -33.67
CA LYS A 97 14.42 10.81 -32.48
C LYS A 97 14.92 12.21 -32.81
N GLY A 98 15.64 12.36 -33.93
CA GLY A 98 16.10 13.66 -34.43
C GLY A 98 14.97 14.65 -34.75
N ARG A 99 13.84 14.18 -35.29
CA ARG A 99 12.65 15.03 -35.54
C ARG A 99 11.93 15.46 -34.25
N ILE A 100 11.88 14.58 -33.24
CA ILE A 100 11.30 14.90 -31.93
C ILE A 100 12.12 15.97 -31.21
N ILE A 101 13.46 15.89 -31.27
CA ILE A 101 14.35 16.94 -30.74
C ILE A 101 14.15 18.23 -31.55
N GLY A 102 14.18 18.12 -32.88
CA GLY A 102 14.14 19.26 -33.79
C GLY A 102 15.44 20.06 -33.80
N ARG A 103 15.57 21.00 -34.74
CA ARG A 103 16.75 21.89 -34.81
C ARG A 103 16.84 22.70 -33.52
N GLU A 104 18.01 22.67 -32.86
CA GLU A 104 18.29 23.36 -31.58
C GLU A 104 17.35 22.98 -30.43
N GLY A 105 16.72 21.79 -30.48
CA GLY A 105 15.77 21.38 -29.45
C GLY A 105 14.43 22.11 -29.51
N ARG A 106 14.09 22.73 -30.65
CA ARG A 106 12.84 23.51 -30.77
C ARG A 106 11.58 22.67 -30.55
N ASN A 107 11.58 21.43 -31.04
CA ASN A 107 10.40 20.57 -30.97
C ASN A 107 10.23 19.96 -29.59
N ILE A 108 11.33 19.50 -28.97
CA ILE A 108 11.30 18.99 -27.59
C ILE A 108 10.79 20.05 -26.63
N ARG A 109 11.30 21.30 -26.71
CA ARG A 109 10.81 22.42 -25.89
C ARG A 109 9.33 22.74 -26.13
N ALA A 110 8.84 22.61 -27.36
CA ALA A 110 7.43 22.81 -27.66
C ALA A 110 6.55 21.71 -27.05
N ILE A 111 7.02 20.46 -27.04
CA ILE A 111 6.33 19.34 -26.38
C ILE A 111 6.31 19.57 -24.88
N GLU A 112 7.47 19.88 -24.28
CA GLU A 112 7.60 20.17 -22.84
C GLU A 112 6.70 21.34 -22.43
N ALA A 113 6.67 22.43 -23.21
CA ALA A 113 5.81 23.58 -22.95
C ALA A 113 4.31 23.25 -23.08
N ALA A 114 3.92 22.47 -24.09
CA ALA A 114 2.50 22.13 -24.32
C ALA A 114 1.96 21.12 -23.29
N THR A 115 2.78 20.15 -22.91
CA THR A 115 2.38 19.04 -22.02
C THR A 115 2.70 19.32 -20.55
N GLY A 116 3.72 20.15 -20.27
CA GLY A 116 4.22 20.41 -18.93
C GLY A 116 4.96 19.23 -18.32
N ILE A 117 5.65 18.43 -19.13
CA ILE A 117 6.51 17.30 -18.74
C ILE A 117 7.95 17.51 -19.22
N ASP A 118 8.91 16.79 -18.66
CA ASP A 118 10.31 16.81 -19.11
C ASP A 118 10.58 15.57 -19.99
N LEU A 119 11.14 15.78 -21.18
CA LEU A 119 11.52 14.69 -22.07
C LEU A 119 13.02 14.40 -21.91
N ILE A 120 13.34 13.23 -21.37
CA ILE A 120 14.74 12.81 -21.22
C ILE A 120 15.12 12.01 -22.46
N VAL A 121 16.06 12.57 -23.22
CA VAL A 121 16.66 11.94 -24.38
C VAL A 121 18.10 11.57 -24.01
N ASP A 122 18.35 10.28 -23.81
CA ASP A 122 19.66 9.75 -23.43
C ASP A 122 20.30 8.96 -24.59
N ASP A 123 21.48 8.39 -24.37
CA ASP A 123 22.22 7.53 -25.30
C ASP A 123 21.52 6.20 -25.61
N THR A 124 20.36 5.94 -24.98
CA THR A 124 19.51 4.78 -25.32
C THR A 124 18.98 4.94 -26.76
N PRO A 125 19.29 4.01 -27.67
CA PRO A 125 18.80 4.06 -29.03
C PRO A 125 17.28 3.85 -29.06
N GLU A 126 16.61 4.55 -29.98
CA GLU A 126 15.20 4.33 -30.35
C GLU A 126 14.18 4.46 -29.21
N ALA A 127 14.52 5.20 -28.13
CA ALA A 127 13.59 5.43 -27.02
C ALA A 127 13.69 6.85 -26.45
N VAL A 128 12.56 7.35 -25.94
CA VAL A 128 12.47 8.60 -25.17
C VAL A 128 11.75 8.31 -23.86
N VAL A 129 12.30 8.84 -22.77
CA VAL A 129 11.75 8.67 -21.42
C VAL A 129 10.95 9.91 -21.04
N LEU A 130 9.71 9.70 -20.60
CA LEU A 130 8.83 10.78 -20.14
C LEU A 130 8.92 10.92 -18.62
N SER A 131 9.39 12.07 -18.15
CA SER A 131 9.49 12.39 -16.74
C SER A 131 8.44 13.43 -16.35
N SER A 132 7.61 13.10 -15.35
CA SER A 132 6.60 14.00 -14.78
C SER A 132 6.10 13.44 -13.46
N PHE A 133 5.85 14.30 -12.47
CA PHE A 133 5.18 13.92 -11.23
C PHE A 133 3.66 13.77 -11.39
N ASP A 134 3.07 14.46 -12.36
CA ASP A 134 1.65 14.36 -12.71
C ASP A 134 1.44 13.21 -13.72
N PRO A 135 0.76 12.11 -13.33
CA PRO A 135 0.54 10.95 -14.19
C PRO A 135 -0.36 11.25 -15.39
N VAL A 136 -1.33 12.16 -15.24
CA VAL A 136 -2.26 12.52 -16.32
C VAL A 136 -1.51 13.27 -17.41
N ARG A 137 -0.63 14.21 -17.04
CA ARG A 137 0.23 14.89 -18.01
C ARG A 137 1.17 13.93 -18.73
N ARG A 138 1.72 12.95 -18.02
CA ARG A 138 2.59 11.92 -18.59
C ARG A 138 1.85 11.12 -19.65
N GLU A 139 0.60 10.75 -19.38
CA GLU A 139 -0.23 10.02 -20.34
C GLU A 139 -0.61 10.86 -21.55
N VAL A 140 -1.00 12.13 -21.34
CA VAL A 140 -1.27 13.07 -22.44
C VAL A 140 -0.04 13.20 -23.34
N ALA A 141 1.15 13.30 -22.76
CA ALA A 141 2.40 13.36 -23.52
C ALA A 141 2.68 12.06 -24.29
N ARG A 142 2.48 10.89 -23.67
CA ARG A 142 2.66 9.57 -24.31
C ARG A 142 1.78 9.43 -25.55
N ILE A 143 0.48 9.66 -25.41
CA ILE A 143 -0.49 9.55 -26.51
C ILE A 143 -0.20 10.62 -27.59
N SER A 144 0.18 11.83 -27.18
CA SER A 144 0.52 12.90 -28.12
C SER A 144 1.76 12.54 -28.95
N LEU A 145 2.80 11.97 -28.33
CA LEU A 145 4.00 11.51 -29.02
C LEU A 145 3.69 10.35 -29.98
N GLU A 146 2.91 9.35 -29.56
CA GLU A 146 2.50 8.26 -30.43
C GLU A 146 1.76 8.76 -31.68
N ARG A 147 0.85 9.74 -31.53
CA ARG A 147 0.15 10.35 -32.65
C ARG A 147 1.06 11.18 -33.55
N LEU A 148 1.99 11.95 -32.97
CA LEU A 148 2.98 12.73 -33.71
C LEU A 148 3.92 11.83 -34.53
N ILE A 149 4.32 10.68 -33.97
CA ILE A 149 5.15 9.68 -34.64
C ILE A 149 4.38 9.04 -35.81
N GLN A 150 3.10 8.70 -35.61
CA GLN A 150 2.24 8.15 -36.68
C GLN A 150 1.98 9.17 -37.81
N ASP A 151 1.79 10.45 -37.48
CA ASP A 151 1.59 11.54 -38.45
C ASP A 151 2.91 11.91 -39.18
N GLY A 152 4.06 11.67 -38.55
CA GLY A 152 5.40 11.92 -39.11
C GLY A 152 5.78 13.41 -39.25
N ARG A 153 4.85 14.33 -38.91
CA ARG A 153 5.01 15.79 -38.97
C ARG A 153 5.14 16.36 -37.56
N ILE A 154 6.36 16.73 -37.18
CA ILE A 154 6.67 17.24 -35.85
C ILE A 154 7.15 18.69 -35.98
N HIS A 155 6.25 19.64 -35.72
CA HIS A 155 6.56 21.08 -35.63
C HIS A 155 5.68 21.74 -34.56
N PRO A 156 6.08 22.90 -33.99
CA PRO A 156 5.44 23.46 -32.79
C PRO A 156 3.91 23.63 -32.88
N GLY A 157 3.40 24.23 -33.97
CA GLY A 157 1.96 24.41 -34.13
C GLY A 157 1.15 23.10 -34.17
N ARG A 158 1.72 22.02 -34.72
CA ARG A 158 1.07 20.70 -34.76
C ARG A 158 1.13 20.00 -33.41
N ILE A 159 2.25 20.16 -32.70
CA ILE A 159 2.41 19.65 -31.33
C ILE A 159 1.32 20.26 -30.43
N GLU A 160 1.16 21.58 -30.45
CA GLU A 160 0.14 22.27 -29.64
C GLU A 160 -1.29 21.80 -29.98
N GLU A 161 -1.61 21.65 -31.26
CA GLU A 161 -2.91 21.16 -31.73
C GLU A 161 -3.20 19.74 -31.23
N ILE A 162 -2.24 18.82 -31.41
CA ILE A 162 -2.40 17.41 -31.00
C ILE A 162 -2.50 17.31 -29.49
N VAL A 163 -1.63 17.99 -28.73
CA VAL A 163 -1.66 17.97 -27.27
C VAL A 163 -2.99 18.50 -26.74
N LYS A 164 -3.52 19.59 -27.32
CA LYS A 164 -4.84 20.12 -26.94
C LYS A 164 -5.95 19.10 -27.18
N LYS A 165 -5.96 18.45 -28.35
CA LYS A 165 -6.95 17.43 -28.70
C LYS A 165 -6.87 16.22 -27.77
N VAL A 166 -5.66 15.70 -27.55
CA VAL A 166 -5.41 14.56 -26.65
C VAL A 166 -5.81 14.90 -25.21
N ARG A 167 -5.53 16.12 -24.73
CA ARG A 167 -5.96 16.54 -23.40
C ARG A 167 -7.47 16.45 -23.22
N THR A 168 -8.26 16.96 -24.17
CA THR A 168 -9.72 16.87 -24.10
C THR A 168 -10.22 15.42 -24.13
N GLU A 169 -9.61 14.56 -24.94
CA GLU A 169 -9.96 13.13 -25.00
C GLU A 169 -9.63 12.42 -23.69
N VAL A 170 -8.45 12.68 -23.10
CA VAL A 170 -8.05 12.09 -21.81
C VAL A 170 -8.96 12.57 -20.68
N GLU A 171 -9.33 13.86 -20.65
CA GLU A 171 -10.29 14.40 -19.68
C GLU A 171 -11.66 13.71 -19.77
N GLN A 172 -12.14 13.44 -20.99
CA GLN A 172 -13.37 12.70 -21.21
C GLN A 172 -13.25 11.25 -20.70
N ILE A 173 -12.16 10.56 -21.03
CA ILE A 173 -11.89 9.19 -20.58
C ILE A 173 -11.82 9.13 -19.04
N ILE A 174 -11.19 10.11 -18.40
CA ILE A 174 -11.13 10.22 -16.93
C ILE A 174 -12.54 10.26 -16.36
N ARG A 175 -13.38 11.16 -16.87
CA ARG A 175 -14.75 11.30 -16.37
C ARG A 175 -15.57 10.03 -16.56
N GLU A 176 -15.56 9.46 -17.77
CA GLU A 176 -16.27 8.22 -18.09
C GLU A 176 -15.78 7.05 -17.22
N THR A 177 -14.47 6.96 -16.99
CA THR A 177 -13.89 5.91 -16.12
C THR A 177 -14.35 6.08 -14.67
N GLY A 178 -14.36 7.31 -14.15
CA GLY A 178 -14.83 7.60 -12.79
C GLY A 178 -16.33 7.27 -12.63
N GLU A 179 -17.16 7.67 -13.59
CA GLU A 179 -18.59 7.37 -13.61
C GLU A 179 -18.83 5.85 -13.65
N LYS A 180 -18.09 5.14 -14.50
CA LYS A 180 -18.15 3.68 -14.60
C LYS A 180 -17.73 3.00 -13.29
N ALA A 181 -16.61 3.40 -12.68
CA ALA A 181 -16.14 2.81 -11.43
C ALA A 181 -17.14 3.01 -10.29
N SER A 182 -17.72 4.21 -10.18
CA SER A 182 -18.79 4.50 -9.20
C SER A 182 -20.03 3.64 -9.44
N PHE A 183 -20.43 3.49 -10.71
CA PHE A 183 -21.58 2.67 -11.11
C PHE A 183 -21.36 1.17 -10.81
N ASP A 184 -20.22 0.60 -11.21
CA ASP A 184 -19.89 -0.83 -11.06
C ASP A 184 -19.85 -1.24 -9.58
N VAL A 185 -19.34 -0.37 -8.71
CA VAL A 185 -19.32 -0.60 -7.26
C VAL A 185 -20.72 -0.46 -6.63
N GLY A 186 -21.62 0.29 -7.28
CA GLY A 186 -22.98 0.58 -6.79
C GLY A 186 -23.05 1.80 -5.88
N VAL A 187 -22.16 2.76 -6.08
CA VAL A 187 -22.13 4.06 -5.38
C VAL A 187 -22.69 5.11 -6.35
N HIS A 188 -23.85 5.67 -6.03
CA HIS A 188 -24.51 6.69 -6.84
C HIS A 188 -24.43 8.06 -6.15
N ASP A 189 -24.79 9.12 -6.86
CA ASP A 189 -24.86 10.49 -6.33
C ASP A 189 -23.51 10.99 -5.76
N VAL A 190 -22.43 10.71 -6.48
CA VAL A 190 -21.10 11.26 -6.18
C VAL A 190 -20.93 12.57 -6.94
N HIS A 191 -20.35 13.58 -6.28
CA HIS A 191 -20.16 14.88 -6.89
C HIS A 191 -19.26 14.77 -8.16
N PRO A 192 -19.57 15.47 -9.27
CA PRO A 192 -18.80 15.38 -10.51
C PRO A 192 -17.30 15.61 -10.36
N GLU A 193 -16.88 16.54 -9.50
CA GLU A 193 -15.47 16.79 -9.20
C GLU A 193 -14.77 15.60 -8.50
N ILE A 194 -15.48 14.88 -7.63
CA ILE A 194 -14.96 13.65 -7.00
C ILE A 194 -14.87 12.53 -8.03
N ILE A 195 -15.84 12.43 -8.93
CA ILE A 195 -15.82 11.48 -10.05
C ILE A 195 -14.61 11.73 -10.97
N THR A 196 -14.30 12.99 -11.29
CA THR A 196 -13.11 13.34 -12.08
C THR A 196 -11.83 12.92 -11.36
N LEU A 197 -11.71 13.15 -10.05
CA LEU A 197 -10.55 12.68 -9.29
C LEU A 197 -10.46 11.16 -9.26
N LEU A 198 -11.57 10.47 -9.00
CA LEU A 198 -11.64 9.01 -9.01
C LEU A 198 -11.14 8.44 -10.34
N GLY A 199 -11.62 8.99 -11.46
CA GLY A 199 -11.19 8.58 -12.79
C GLY A 199 -9.70 8.81 -13.06
N SER A 200 -9.12 9.88 -12.50
CA SER A 200 -7.70 10.19 -12.69
C SER A 200 -6.77 9.17 -12.02
N LEU A 201 -7.25 8.45 -10.98
CA LEU A 201 -6.51 7.36 -10.33
C LEU A 201 -6.19 6.22 -11.30
N LYS A 202 -6.88 6.12 -12.44
CA LYS A 202 -6.57 5.17 -13.53
C LYS A 202 -5.12 5.33 -14.01
N TYR A 203 -4.57 6.54 -13.99
CA TYR A 203 -3.21 6.79 -14.45
C TYR A 203 -2.20 6.77 -13.30
N ARG A 204 -2.66 6.63 -12.06
CA ARG A 204 -1.82 6.60 -10.87
C ARG A 204 -1.47 5.15 -10.54
N THR A 205 -0.19 4.91 -10.33
CA THR A 205 0.31 3.63 -9.82
C THR A 205 0.96 3.86 -8.46
N SER A 206 0.65 3.02 -7.48
CA SER A 206 1.28 2.99 -6.17
C SER A 206 1.76 1.57 -5.90
N TYR A 207 3.05 1.39 -5.56
CA TYR A 207 3.65 0.07 -5.35
C TYR A 207 3.35 -0.95 -6.47
N SER A 208 3.43 -0.49 -7.73
CA SER A 208 3.13 -1.28 -8.94
C SER A 208 1.67 -1.72 -9.11
N GLN A 209 0.74 -1.19 -8.31
CA GLN A 209 -0.70 -1.37 -8.43
C GLN A 209 -1.38 -0.12 -8.97
N ASN A 210 -2.33 -0.31 -9.89
CA ASN A 210 -3.21 0.76 -10.36
C ASN A 210 -4.12 1.21 -9.20
N VAL A 211 -4.09 2.51 -8.86
CA VAL A 211 -4.78 3.02 -7.66
C VAL A 211 -6.30 3.01 -7.83
N LEU A 212 -6.82 3.20 -9.05
CA LEU A 212 -8.26 3.08 -9.29
C LEU A 212 -8.74 1.64 -9.05
N GLN A 213 -8.02 0.67 -9.62
CA GLN A 213 -8.36 -0.74 -9.41
C GLN A 213 -8.29 -1.13 -7.94
N HIS A 214 -7.24 -0.70 -7.24
CA HIS A 214 -7.10 -0.85 -5.80
C HIS A 214 -8.31 -0.26 -5.05
N SER A 215 -8.73 0.96 -5.39
CA SER A 215 -9.89 1.61 -4.75
C SER A 215 -11.20 0.84 -4.98
N ILE A 216 -11.37 0.24 -6.17
CA ILE A 216 -12.52 -0.62 -6.49
C ILE A 216 -12.48 -1.91 -5.64
N ASP A 217 -11.32 -2.56 -5.53
CA ASP A 217 -11.12 -3.75 -4.70
C ASP A 217 -11.45 -3.47 -3.23
N VAL A 218 -10.92 -2.36 -2.70
CA VAL A 218 -11.16 -1.90 -1.33
C VAL A 218 -12.65 -1.66 -1.12
N ALA A 219 -13.34 -1.03 -2.08
CA ALA A 219 -14.78 -0.81 -1.99
C ALA A 219 -15.57 -2.13 -1.89
N TYR A 220 -15.26 -3.13 -2.72
CA TYR A 220 -15.94 -4.42 -2.67
C TYR A 220 -15.65 -5.17 -1.37
N LEU A 221 -14.39 -5.24 -0.94
CA LEU A 221 -14.01 -5.90 0.31
C LEU A 221 -14.68 -5.24 1.52
N THR A 222 -14.65 -3.91 1.59
CA THR A 222 -15.32 -3.15 2.66
C THR A 222 -16.83 -3.42 2.65
N GLY A 223 -17.45 -3.49 1.48
CA GLY A 223 -18.86 -3.83 1.32
C GLY A 223 -19.23 -5.23 1.82
N ILE A 224 -18.40 -6.24 1.52
CA ILE A 224 -18.62 -7.62 1.98
C ILE A 224 -18.50 -7.69 3.51
N MET A 225 -17.44 -7.12 4.08
CA MET A 225 -17.26 -7.09 5.53
C MET A 225 -18.39 -6.35 6.24
N ALA A 226 -18.83 -5.21 5.69
CA ALA A 226 -19.96 -4.46 6.22
C ALA A 226 -21.26 -5.28 6.22
N SER A 227 -21.50 -6.09 5.18
CA SER A 227 -22.66 -6.97 5.10
C SER A 227 -22.66 -8.02 6.22
N GLU A 228 -21.53 -8.67 6.46
CA GLU A 228 -21.41 -9.68 7.53
C GLU A 228 -21.56 -9.06 8.93
N LEU A 229 -21.16 -7.80 9.10
CA LEU A 229 -21.32 -7.02 10.33
C LEU A 229 -22.66 -6.30 10.46
N LYS A 230 -23.59 -6.48 9.50
CA LYS A 230 -24.91 -5.81 9.46
C LYS A 230 -24.84 -4.28 9.44
N MET A 231 -23.79 -3.74 8.82
CA MET A 231 -23.61 -2.30 8.58
C MET A 231 -24.18 -1.89 7.23
N ASN A 232 -24.25 -0.58 6.96
CA ASN A 232 -24.69 -0.07 5.68
C ASN A 232 -23.64 -0.34 4.59
N VAL A 233 -23.93 -1.31 3.72
CA VAL A 233 -23.05 -1.75 2.62
C VAL A 233 -22.77 -0.63 1.62
N LYS A 234 -23.74 0.25 1.32
CA LYS A 234 -23.56 1.35 0.36
C LYS A 234 -22.60 2.41 0.91
N GLU A 235 -22.76 2.76 2.19
CA GLU A 235 -21.86 3.68 2.89
C GLU A 235 -20.44 3.11 2.97
N ALA A 236 -20.31 1.82 3.28
CA ALA A 236 -19.04 1.10 3.33
C ALA A 236 -18.30 1.11 1.98
N LYS A 237 -19.00 0.77 0.90
CA LYS A 237 -18.46 0.82 -0.46
C LYS A 237 -18.03 2.23 -0.87
N ARG A 238 -18.82 3.26 -0.53
CA ARG A 238 -18.48 4.66 -0.83
C ARG A 238 -17.22 5.10 -0.09
N ALA A 239 -17.08 4.74 1.19
CA ALA A 239 -15.86 5.01 1.95
C ALA A 239 -14.64 4.29 1.37
N GLY A 240 -14.78 3.00 1.02
CA GLY A 240 -13.70 2.22 0.42
C GLY A 240 -13.29 2.73 -0.97
N LEU A 241 -14.25 3.15 -1.81
CA LEU A 241 -13.96 3.69 -3.14
C LEU A 241 -13.24 5.04 -3.06
N LEU A 242 -13.55 5.85 -2.05
CA LEU A 242 -13.05 7.22 -1.93
C LEU A 242 -11.82 7.35 -1.02
N HIS A 243 -11.38 6.29 -0.34
CA HIS A 243 -10.32 6.38 0.68
C HIS A 243 -9.01 6.99 0.15
N ASP A 244 -8.68 6.71 -1.10
CA ASP A 244 -7.40 7.06 -1.72
C ASP A 244 -7.49 8.21 -2.75
N ILE A 245 -8.62 8.92 -2.84
CA ILE A 245 -8.81 10.00 -3.85
C ILE A 245 -7.78 11.13 -3.72
N GLY A 246 -7.18 11.29 -2.54
CA GLY A 246 -6.09 12.25 -2.34
C GLY A 246 -4.85 11.96 -3.21
N LYS A 247 -4.59 10.70 -3.59
CA LYS A 247 -3.46 10.31 -4.47
C LYS A 247 -3.57 10.88 -5.89
N ALA A 248 -4.74 11.41 -6.26
CA ALA A 248 -4.92 12.13 -7.52
C ALA A 248 -4.33 13.56 -7.49
N ILE A 249 -4.15 14.15 -6.30
CA ILE A 249 -3.78 15.58 -6.13
C ILE A 249 -2.65 15.80 -5.11
N ASP A 250 -2.07 14.73 -4.57
CA ASP A 250 -0.93 14.73 -3.63
C ASP A 250 0.32 15.48 -4.16
N HIS A 251 0.54 15.47 -5.48
CA HIS A 251 1.63 16.19 -6.14
C HIS A 251 1.40 17.71 -6.22
N LYS A 252 0.19 18.21 -5.92
CA LYS A 252 -0.16 19.64 -5.96
C LYS A 252 -0.28 20.27 -4.58
N ILE A 253 -0.56 19.46 -3.56
CA ILE A 253 -0.87 19.92 -2.20
C ILE A 253 0.03 19.16 -1.23
N GLU A 254 0.77 19.90 -0.41
CA GLU A 254 1.61 19.30 0.62
C GLU A 254 0.76 18.71 1.75
N GLY A 255 1.02 17.45 2.09
CA GLY A 255 0.34 16.74 3.17
C GLY A 255 0.10 15.26 2.88
N PRO A 256 -0.38 14.48 3.86
CA PRO A 256 -0.75 13.10 3.65
C PRO A 256 -1.99 13.00 2.75
N HIS A 257 -2.01 12.05 1.82
CA HIS A 257 -3.12 11.90 0.86
C HIS A 257 -4.47 11.65 1.54
N ALA A 258 -4.48 11.00 2.71
CA ALA A 258 -5.68 10.80 3.51
C ALA A 258 -6.32 12.14 3.94
N ALA A 259 -5.52 13.10 4.42
CA ALA A 259 -6.02 14.42 4.81
C ALA A 259 -6.46 15.23 3.58
N ILE A 260 -5.69 15.19 2.51
CA ILE A 260 -6.00 15.88 1.26
C ILE A 260 -7.33 15.38 0.67
N GLY A 261 -7.51 14.06 0.62
CA GLY A 261 -8.74 13.42 0.15
C GLY A 261 -9.95 13.76 1.02
N ALA A 262 -9.79 13.77 2.34
CA ALA A 262 -10.85 14.12 3.28
C ALA A 262 -11.28 15.59 3.13
N ASP A 263 -10.34 16.52 3.01
CA ASP A 263 -10.63 17.93 2.78
C ASP A 263 -11.32 18.16 1.43
N PHE A 264 -10.89 17.44 0.40
CA PHE A 264 -11.54 17.51 -0.91
C PHE A 264 -12.98 17.01 -0.84
N ALA A 265 -13.21 15.82 -0.27
CA ALA A 265 -14.53 15.25 -0.06
C ALA A 265 -15.45 16.21 0.75
N LYS A 266 -14.90 16.84 1.79
CA LYS A 266 -15.62 17.82 2.62
C LYS A 266 -16.07 19.05 1.84
N ARG A 267 -15.21 19.61 0.96
CA ARG A 267 -15.55 20.78 0.14
C ARG A 267 -16.72 20.52 -0.80
N PHE A 268 -16.89 19.28 -1.26
CA PHE A 268 -17.97 18.87 -2.17
C PHE A 268 -19.16 18.22 -1.46
N GLY A 269 -19.25 18.34 -0.13
CA GLY A 269 -20.45 17.99 0.63
C GLY A 269 -20.63 16.49 0.91
N GLU A 270 -19.55 15.71 0.93
CA GLU A 270 -19.63 14.30 1.35
C GLU A 270 -20.07 14.13 2.80
N ASN A 271 -20.58 12.94 3.14
CA ASN A 271 -21.04 12.66 4.50
C ASN A 271 -19.85 12.70 5.50
N PRO A 272 -20.01 13.33 6.69
CA PRO A 272 -18.97 13.36 7.72
C PRO A 272 -18.37 12.00 8.09
N ARG A 273 -19.17 10.91 8.05
CA ARG A 273 -18.68 9.55 8.32
C ARG A 273 -17.73 9.04 7.24
N ILE A 274 -18.00 9.37 5.98
CA ILE A 274 -17.15 9.02 4.84
C ILE A 274 -15.87 9.86 4.90
N ILE A 275 -16.00 11.17 5.15
CA ILE A 275 -14.85 12.08 5.31
C ILE A 275 -13.93 11.58 6.42
N GLN A 276 -14.48 11.16 7.56
CA GLN A 276 -13.69 10.61 8.65
C GLN A 276 -12.99 9.32 8.24
N ALA A 277 -13.69 8.38 7.59
CA ALA A 277 -13.08 7.14 7.12
C ALA A 277 -11.94 7.39 6.12
N ILE A 278 -12.08 8.38 5.23
CA ILE A 278 -11.00 8.82 4.33
C ILE A 278 -9.83 9.41 5.13
N ALA A 279 -10.09 10.21 6.16
CA ALA A 279 -9.02 10.84 6.94
C ALA A 279 -8.20 9.82 7.77
N THR A 280 -8.84 8.77 8.27
CA THR A 280 -8.26 7.89 9.31
C THR A 280 -7.94 6.48 8.84
N HIS A 281 -8.00 6.18 7.53
CA HIS A 281 -7.72 4.82 7.02
C HIS A 281 -6.26 4.37 7.21
N HIS A 282 -5.33 5.29 7.51
CA HIS A 282 -3.94 5.00 7.85
C HIS A 282 -3.60 5.21 9.34
N ASP A 283 -4.55 5.63 10.18
CA ASP A 283 -4.31 5.87 11.60
C ASP A 283 -4.08 4.56 12.38
N ASP A 284 -3.52 4.68 13.59
CA ASP A 284 -3.27 3.57 14.53
C ASP A 284 -4.54 2.94 15.13
N GLY A 285 -5.71 3.28 14.62
CA GLY A 285 -7.01 2.73 15.01
C GLY A 285 -7.64 3.39 16.23
N ARG A 286 -6.95 4.29 16.95
CA ARG A 286 -7.46 4.84 18.22
C ARG A 286 -8.60 5.85 18.06
N ASN A 287 -8.61 6.59 16.94
CA ASN A 287 -9.64 7.56 16.58
C ASN A 287 -10.58 7.04 15.47
N ASN A 288 -10.48 5.76 15.12
CA ASN A 288 -11.19 5.19 13.98
C ASN A 288 -12.64 4.83 14.33
N THR A 289 -13.56 5.13 13.42
CA THR A 289 -14.90 4.54 13.47
C THR A 289 -14.84 3.10 12.97
N LEU A 290 -15.88 2.30 13.26
CA LEU A 290 -15.98 0.95 12.72
C LEU A 290 -15.88 0.94 11.18
N LEU A 291 -16.41 1.96 10.52
CA LEU A 291 -16.28 2.16 9.07
C LEU A 291 -14.81 2.37 8.65
N GLY A 292 -14.08 3.23 9.37
CA GLY A 292 -12.65 3.45 9.13
C GLY A 292 -11.81 2.18 9.33
N VAL A 293 -12.11 1.37 10.36
CA VAL A 293 -11.45 0.07 10.58
C VAL A 293 -11.70 -0.89 9.41
N LEU A 294 -12.92 -0.93 8.87
CA LEU A 294 -13.23 -1.77 7.71
C LEU A 294 -12.48 -1.32 6.45
N VAL A 295 -12.41 -0.02 6.20
CA VAL A 295 -11.65 0.53 5.07
C VAL A 295 -10.17 0.21 5.21
N GLN A 296 -9.59 0.40 6.41
CA GLN A 296 -8.20 0.06 6.71
C GLN A 296 -7.91 -1.43 6.53
N ALA A 297 -8.81 -2.31 6.99
CA ALA A 297 -8.67 -3.74 6.79
C ALA A 297 -8.74 -4.11 5.29
N ALA A 298 -9.67 -3.50 4.53
CA ALA A 298 -9.80 -3.73 3.10
C ALA A 298 -8.60 -3.22 2.30
N ASP A 299 -8.07 -2.05 2.64
CA ASP A 299 -6.83 -1.48 2.07
C ASP A 299 -5.66 -2.44 2.30
N ALA A 300 -5.44 -2.86 3.55
CA ALA A 300 -4.38 -3.82 3.87
C ALA A 300 -4.54 -5.14 3.09
N LEU A 301 -5.76 -5.64 2.93
CA LEU A 301 -6.04 -6.86 2.17
C LEU A 301 -5.81 -6.69 0.67
N SER A 302 -6.18 -5.55 0.08
CA SER A 302 -5.92 -5.28 -1.34
C SER A 302 -4.42 -5.09 -1.60
N SER A 303 -3.73 -4.39 -0.70
CA SER A 303 -2.29 -4.13 -0.75
C SER A 303 -1.43 -5.37 -0.51
N ALA A 304 -1.88 -6.31 0.33
CA ALA A 304 -1.17 -7.54 0.69
C ALA A 304 -1.40 -8.71 -0.30
N ARG A 305 -2.31 -8.57 -1.26
CA ARG A 305 -2.59 -9.64 -2.22
C ARG A 305 -1.37 -9.87 -3.14
N PRO A 306 -0.88 -11.12 -3.25
CA PRO A 306 0.27 -11.44 -4.09
C PRO A 306 0.00 -11.22 -5.58
N GLY A 307 0.27 -10.00 -6.05
CA GLY A 307 0.67 -9.76 -7.44
C GLY A 307 2.14 -10.12 -7.55
N ALA A 308 2.43 -11.31 -8.08
CA ALA A 308 3.75 -11.91 -8.17
C ALA A 308 4.80 -10.97 -8.79
N ARG A 309 5.56 -10.24 -7.95
CA ARG A 309 6.86 -9.61 -8.28
C ARG A 309 7.55 -8.90 -7.13
N ARG A 310 6.93 -8.73 -5.95
CA ARG A 310 7.57 -8.06 -4.81
C ARG A 310 8.69 -8.89 -4.18
N GLU A 311 8.45 -10.17 -3.92
CA GLU A 311 9.51 -11.08 -3.44
C GLU A 311 10.65 -11.25 -4.46
N MET A 312 10.34 -11.27 -5.77
CA MET A 312 11.38 -11.45 -6.79
C MET A 312 12.27 -10.21 -6.96
N LEU A 313 11.72 -8.99 -6.99
CA LEU A 313 12.54 -7.77 -7.17
C LEU A 313 13.44 -7.48 -5.97
N GLU A 314 12.92 -7.63 -4.74
CA GLU A 314 13.71 -7.38 -3.53
C GLU A 314 14.79 -8.45 -3.34
N THR A 315 14.45 -9.72 -3.56
CA THR A 315 15.44 -10.80 -3.58
C THR A 315 16.45 -10.60 -4.73
N TYR A 316 16.01 -10.08 -5.87
CA TYR A 316 16.88 -9.81 -7.02
C TYR A 316 17.86 -8.66 -6.77
N VAL A 317 17.39 -7.54 -6.22
CA VAL A 317 18.25 -6.42 -5.83
C VAL A 317 19.25 -6.87 -4.77
N LYS A 318 18.77 -7.60 -3.74
CA LYS A 318 19.64 -8.16 -2.70
C LYS A 318 20.68 -9.13 -3.25
N ARG A 319 20.34 -9.92 -4.27
CA ARG A 319 21.29 -10.80 -4.99
C ARG A 319 22.35 -10.00 -5.76
N LEU A 320 21.97 -8.92 -6.42
CA LEU A 320 22.94 -8.06 -7.12
C LEU A 320 23.88 -7.39 -6.13
N GLU A 321 23.35 -6.89 -5.01
CA GLU A 321 24.16 -6.30 -3.93
C GLU A 321 25.11 -7.33 -3.31
N GLU A 322 24.68 -8.57 -3.11
CA GLU A 322 25.53 -9.67 -2.62
C GLU A 322 26.65 -10.02 -3.63
N LEU A 323 26.34 -10.09 -4.93
CA LEU A 323 27.34 -10.32 -5.99
C LEU A 323 28.39 -9.20 -6.03
N GLU A 324 27.95 -7.94 -5.95
CA GLU A 324 28.86 -6.79 -5.94
C GLU A 324 29.71 -6.77 -4.67
N LYS A 325 29.12 -7.08 -3.52
CA LYS A 325 29.82 -7.15 -2.23
C LYS A 325 30.89 -8.26 -2.21
N ILE A 326 30.61 -9.42 -2.81
CA ILE A 326 31.60 -10.50 -2.95
C ILE A 326 32.80 -9.99 -3.77
N ALA A 327 32.56 -9.37 -4.92
CA ALA A 327 33.63 -8.85 -5.77
C ALA A 327 34.42 -7.72 -5.09
N LEU A 328 33.75 -6.78 -4.43
CA LEU A 328 34.38 -5.67 -3.69
C LEU A 328 35.15 -6.15 -2.45
N SER A 329 34.93 -7.38 -1.97
CA SER A 329 35.66 -7.93 -0.83
C SER A 329 37.11 -8.31 -1.16
N PHE A 330 37.47 -8.37 -2.45
CA PHE A 330 38.83 -8.71 -2.88
C PHE A 330 39.72 -7.47 -2.96
N ASN A 331 40.96 -7.62 -2.48
CA ASN A 331 41.92 -6.52 -2.45
C ASN A 331 42.36 -6.12 -3.87
N GLY A 332 42.37 -4.82 -4.15
CA GLY A 332 42.72 -4.25 -5.46
C GLY A 332 41.57 -4.15 -6.47
N VAL A 333 40.34 -4.48 -6.06
CA VAL A 333 39.11 -4.12 -6.80
C VAL A 333 38.71 -2.68 -6.46
N ASP A 334 38.61 -1.82 -7.47
CA ASP A 334 38.17 -0.42 -7.33
C ASP A 334 36.64 -0.33 -7.44
N LYS A 335 36.06 -0.92 -8.49
CA LYS A 335 34.60 -0.88 -8.74
C LYS A 335 34.09 -2.19 -9.29
N CYS A 336 32.83 -2.50 -9.00
CA CYS A 336 32.14 -3.66 -9.54
C CYS A 336 30.75 -3.24 -10.05
N TYR A 337 30.34 -3.81 -11.18
CA TYR A 337 29.01 -3.60 -11.76
C TYR A 337 28.42 -4.93 -12.19
N ALA A 338 27.25 -5.28 -11.67
CA ALA A 338 26.45 -6.37 -12.21
C ALA A 338 25.61 -5.89 -13.42
N ILE A 339 25.78 -6.54 -14.58
CA ILE A 339 25.16 -6.20 -15.87
C ILE A 339 24.34 -7.39 -16.37
N GLN A 340 23.48 -7.17 -17.37
CA GLN A 340 22.63 -8.20 -18.00
C GLN A 340 21.82 -8.98 -16.99
N ALA A 341 21.14 -8.23 -16.14
CA ALA A 341 20.34 -8.76 -15.07
C ALA A 341 21.11 -9.70 -14.10
N GLY A 342 22.39 -9.47 -13.84
CA GLY A 342 23.21 -10.29 -12.92
C GLY A 342 23.82 -11.53 -13.57
N ARG A 343 23.73 -11.67 -14.91
CA ARG A 343 24.41 -12.73 -15.68
C ARG A 343 25.82 -12.35 -16.11
N GLU A 344 26.19 -11.09 -15.95
CA GLU A 344 27.55 -10.60 -16.19
C GLU A 344 27.97 -9.72 -15.01
N ILE A 345 29.21 -9.86 -14.56
CA ILE A 345 29.81 -9.00 -13.53
C ILE A 345 31.11 -8.42 -14.09
N ARG A 346 31.21 -7.08 -14.07
CA ARG A 346 32.37 -6.34 -14.54
C ARG A 346 33.10 -5.71 -13.37
N ILE A 347 34.36 -6.06 -13.23
CA ILE A 347 35.19 -5.70 -12.08
C ILE A 347 36.34 -4.85 -12.60
N LEU A 348 36.41 -3.60 -12.14
CA LEU A 348 37.52 -2.70 -12.43
C LEU A 348 38.53 -2.81 -11.31
N VAL A 349 39.79 -3.05 -11.68
CA VAL A 349 40.89 -3.22 -10.74
C VAL A 349 41.85 -2.04 -10.77
N GLU A 350 42.46 -1.77 -9.62
CA GLU A 350 43.51 -0.77 -9.49
C GLU A 350 44.77 -1.24 -10.22
N ASN A 351 45.14 -0.52 -11.28
CA ASN A 351 46.29 -0.85 -12.13
C ASN A 351 47.62 -0.91 -11.35
N GLU A 352 47.78 -0.05 -10.35
CA GLU A 352 49.00 0.06 -9.54
C GLU A 352 49.19 -1.11 -8.56
N LYS A 353 48.10 -1.80 -8.20
CA LYS A 353 48.11 -2.87 -7.17
C LYS A 353 48.00 -4.27 -7.75
N ILE A 354 47.44 -4.42 -8.94
CA ILE A 354 47.16 -5.73 -9.56
C ILE A 354 47.94 -5.86 -10.87
N SER A 355 48.78 -6.89 -10.98
CA SER A 355 49.48 -7.22 -12.23
C SER A 355 48.59 -7.99 -13.21
N ASP A 356 49.03 -8.14 -14.46
CA ASP A 356 48.27 -8.90 -15.47
C ASP A 356 48.09 -10.38 -15.07
N ASN A 357 49.10 -10.97 -14.41
CA ASN A 357 49.00 -12.34 -13.90
C ASN A 357 48.05 -12.43 -12.70
N ASP A 358 48.09 -11.44 -11.81
CA ASP A 358 47.19 -11.37 -10.65
C ASP A 358 45.72 -11.17 -11.08
N THR A 359 45.50 -10.49 -12.20
CA THR A 359 44.16 -10.28 -12.77
C THR A 359 43.49 -11.60 -13.14
N VAL A 360 44.25 -12.54 -13.71
CA VAL A 360 43.76 -13.88 -14.06
C VAL A 360 43.46 -14.70 -12.81
N MET A 361 44.31 -14.61 -11.79
CA MET A 361 44.08 -15.31 -10.51
C MET A 361 42.86 -14.75 -9.78
N LEU A 362 42.76 -13.42 -9.69
CA LEU A 362 41.63 -12.72 -9.08
C LEU A 362 40.29 -13.09 -9.74
N CYS A 363 40.26 -13.16 -11.07
CA CYS A 363 39.06 -13.58 -11.80
C CYS A 363 38.59 -14.98 -11.38
N ASN A 364 39.51 -15.94 -11.28
CA ASN A 364 39.21 -17.31 -10.85
C ASN A 364 38.79 -17.40 -9.38
N ASP A 365 39.41 -16.61 -8.50
CA ASP A 365 39.09 -16.61 -7.07
C ASP A 365 37.70 -16.00 -6.80
N ILE A 366 37.32 -14.96 -7.56
CA ILE A 366 35.98 -14.38 -7.51
C ILE A 366 34.93 -15.39 -8.01
N ILE A 367 35.19 -16.11 -9.10
CA ILE A 367 34.29 -17.16 -9.61
C ILE A 367 34.04 -18.22 -8.52
N LYS A 368 35.11 -18.76 -7.91
CA LYS A 368 34.97 -19.78 -6.86
C LYS A 368 34.18 -19.28 -5.66
N LYS A 369 34.40 -18.02 -5.25
CA LYS A 369 33.68 -17.44 -4.11
C LYS A 369 32.20 -17.26 -4.40
N ILE A 370 31.86 -16.77 -5.60
CA ILE A 370 30.46 -16.68 -6.08
C ILE A 370 29.81 -18.07 -6.10
N GLU A 371 30.48 -19.10 -6.63
CA GLU A 371 29.94 -20.47 -6.66
C GLU A 371 29.72 -21.07 -5.26
N SER A 372 30.54 -20.69 -4.28
CA SER A 372 30.45 -21.20 -2.91
C SER A 372 29.42 -20.48 -2.04
N GLU A 373 29.21 -19.18 -2.25
CA GLU A 373 28.37 -18.33 -1.39
C GLU A 373 26.98 -18.08 -2.00
N LEU A 374 26.81 -18.21 -3.32
CA LEU A 374 25.57 -17.91 -4.02
C LEU A 374 25.09 -19.09 -4.87
N SER A 375 23.82 -19.46 -4.73
CA SER A 375 23.17 -20.43 -5.62
C SER A 375 22.54 -19.70 -6.80
N TYR A 376 23.07 -19.89 -8.01
CA TYR A 376 22.60 -19.22 -9.22
C TYR A 376 22.11 -20.20 -10.30
N PRO A 377 20.91 -19.99 -10.87
CA PRO A 377 20.43 -20.78 -12.00
C PRO A 377 21.07 -20.28 -13.31
N GLY A 378 22.11 -20.98 -13.76
CA GLY A 378 22.81 -20.69 -15.03
C GLY A 378 24.24 -20.20 -14.83
N GLN A 379 24.88 -19.79 -15.92
CA GLN A 379 26.27 -19.33 -15.91
C GLN A 379 26.34 -17.81 -15.70
N ILE A 380 27.28 -17.37 -14.86
CA ILE A 380 27.63 -15.95 -14.67
C ILE A 380 28.95 -15.68 -15.37
N LYS A 381 28.99 -14.65 -16.22
CA LYS A 381 30.21 -14.22 -16.91
C LYS A 381 30.95 -13.19 -16.05
N VAL A 382 32.13 -13.55 -15.55
CA VAL A 382 33.01 -12.63 -14.80
C VAL A 382 34.02 -11.99 -15.75
N THR A 383 34.07 -10.67 -15.78
CA THR A 383 35.03 -9.89 -16.60
C THR A 383 35.80 -8.94 -15.70
N VAL A 384 37.11 -9.13 -15.61
CA VAL A 384 38.01 -8.22 -14.89
C VAL A 384 38.68 -7.29 -15.89
N ILE A 385 38.60 -5.98 -15.65
CA ILE A 385 39.08 -4.92 -16.53
C ILE A 385 40.16 -4.14 -15.78
N ARG A 386 41.38 -4.19 -16.30
CA ARG A 386 42.50 -3.33 -15.89
C ARG A 386 42.70 -2.28 -16.97
N GLU A 387 42.52 -1.01 -16.63
CA GLU A 387 42.62 0.10 -17.58
C GLU A 387 43.67 1.12 -17.12
N THR A 388 44.47 1.65 -18.05
CA THR A 388 45.31 2.83 -17.82
C THR A 388 44.72 3.99 -18.60
N ARG A 389 44.32 5.07 -17.91
CA ARG A 389 43.84 6.29 -18.57
C ARG A 389 44.91 7.37 -18.51
N VAL A 390 45.40 7.77 -19.68
CA VAL A 390 46.32 8.91 -19.83
C VAL A 390 45.60 9.99 -20.64
N SER A 391 45.55 11.20 -20.10
CA SER A 391 44.98 12.36 -20.80
C SER A 391 45.99 13.50 -20.82
N ASN A 392 46.05 14.23 -21.93
CA ASN A 392 46.90 15.40 -22.10
C ASN A 392 46.17 16.43 -22.96
N PHE A 393 46.41 17.71 -22.70
CA PHE A 393 45.81 18.81 -23.45
C PHE A 393 46.80 19.33 -24.50
N ALA A 394 46.34 19.40 -25.75
CA ALA A 394 47.08 20.10 -26.80
C ALA A 394 46.91 21.62 -26.63
N LYS A 395 47.94 22.40 -26.97
CA LYS A 395 47.88 23.86 -27.02
C LYS A 395 47.50 24.36 -28.41
#